data_AF-A0A6V8K759-F1
#
_entry.id   AF-A0A6V8K759-F1
#
_cell.length_a   1.000
_cell.length_b   1.000
_cell.length_c   1.000
_cell.angle_alpha   90.00
_cell.angle_beta   90.00
_cell.angle_gamma   90.00
#
_symmetry.space_group_name_H-M   'P 1'
#
loop_
_entity.id
_entity.type
_entity.pdbx_description
1 polymer ?
#
loop_
_entity_poly.entity_id
_entity_poly.type
_entity_poly.pdbx_seq_one_letter_code
_entity_poly.pdbx_strand_id
1 'polypeptide(L)'
;MIWSWSVDARVHPARLCATLEAVLGRPVVPLGAADPARLPADAVLCDVWHTSGDFPTIVECYGPPTGIPESAVVAAVARRLGHRCLVADDTLNPGRHLLAMPDGTLRPTHVDVADTDDGAAHSNARPCTIATQRCRESEECRQSRWEPDLIVTASDLTAA
;
A
#
# COMPACT_ATOMS: atom_id res chain seq x y z
N MET A 1 6.63 -10.01 10.18
CA MET A 1 6.49 -9.22 8.94
C MET A 1 5.37 -8.24 9.16
N ILE A 2 5.54 -6.98 8.76
CA ILE A 2 4.55 -5.91 8.87
C ILE A 2 4.28 -5.43 7.45
N TRP A 3 3.00 -5.19 7.12
CA TRP A 3 2.60 -4.48 5.90
C TRP A 3 2.38 -3.01 6.23
N SER A 4 2.79 -2.11 5.35
CA SER A 4 2.65 -0.66 5.52
C SER A 4 2.37 0.03 4.18
N TRP A 5 1.27 0.75 4.12
CA TRP A 5 0.78 1.41 2.90
C TRP A 5 -0.08 2.63 3.26
N SER A 6 -0.41 3.45 2.25
CA SER A 6 -1.18 4.68 2.46
C SER A 6 -2.29 4.90 1.44
N VAL A 7 -3.27 5.74 1.77
CA VAL A 7 -4.47 6.02 0.97
C VAL A 7 -4.59 7.51 0.64
N ASP A 8 -5.01 7.84 -0.57
CA ASP A 8 -5.18 9.21 -1.08
C ASP A 8 -6.36 10.02 -0.50
N ALA A 9 -6.89 9.57 0.63
CA ALA A 9 -7.97 10.22 1.35
C ALA A 9 -7.86 9.92 2.84
N ARG A 10 -8.48 10.76 3.67
CA ARG A 10 -8.69 10.46 5.10
C ARG A 10 -9.80 9.42 5.23
N VAL A 11 -9.43 8.18 5.52
CA VAL A 11 -10.38 7.07 5.69
C VAL A 11 -10.49 6.72 7.17
N HIS A 12 -11.73 6.48 7.63
CA HIS A 12 -12.00 6.10 9.01
C HIS A 12 -11.49 4.67 9.29
N PRO A 13 -10.81 4.41 10.43
CA PRO A 13 -10.25 3.10 10.76
C PRO A 13 -11.23 1.93 10.62
N ALA A 14 -12.47 2.10 11.10
CA ALA A 14 -13.50 1.06 10.99
C ALA A 14 -13.82 0.66 9.54
N ARG A 15 -13.86 1.63 8.60
CA ARG A 15 -14.11 1.35 7.17
C ARG A 15 -12.92 0.62 6.55
N LEU A 16 -11.70 1.01 6.91
CA LEU A 16 -10.47 0.36 6.46
C LEU A 16 -10.39 -1.08 6.95
N CYS A 17 -10.59 -1.31 8.25
CA CYS A 17 -10.56 -2.65 8.84
C CYS A 17 -11.62 -3.56 8.20
N ALA A 18 -12.86 -3.09 8.07
CA ALA A 18 -13.92 -3.88 7.42
C ALA A 18 -13.61 -4.19 5.95
N THR A 19 -12.99 -3.25 5.22
CA THR A 19 -12.59 -3.49 3.83
C THR A 19 -11.47 -4.51 3.74
N LEU A 20 -10.47 -4.41 4.63
CA LEU A 20 -9.34 -5.33 4.68
C LEU A 20 -9.79 -6.74 5.07
N GLU A 21 -10.68 -6.86 6.06
CA GLU A 21 -11.31 -8.13 6.46
C GLU A 21 -12.04 -8.78 5.28
N ALA A 22 -12.83 -8.01 4.54
CA ALA A 22 -13.53 -8.50 3.35
C ALA A 22 -12.58 -8.91 2.20
N VAL A 23 -11.37 -8.33 2.12
CA VAL A 23 -10.35 -8.72 1.13
C VAL A 23 -9.60 -9.97 1.57
N LEU A 24 -9.20 -10.05 2.84
CA LEU A 24 -8.40 -11.14 3.37
C LEU A 24 -9.22 -12.39 3.73
N GLY A 25 -10.53 -12.24 3.89
CA GLY A 25 -11.43 -13.31 4.31
C GLY A 25 -11.13 -13.82 5.73
N ARG A 26 -10.59 -12.96 6.60
CA ARG A 26 -10.21 -13.27 7.98
C ARG A 26 -10.38 -12.06 8.89
N PRO A 27 -10.47 -12.24 10.21
CA PRO A 27 -10.67 -11.14 11.14
C PRO A 27 -9.58 -10.07 11.03
N VAL A 28 -10.00 -8.80 10.95
CA VAL A 28 -9.11 -7.65 11.07
C VAL A 28 -9.54 -6.83 12.28
N VAL A 29 -8.64 -6.70 13.26
CA VAL A 29 -8.94 -6.05 14.53
C VAL A 29 -8.15 -4.74 14.63
N PRO A 30 -8.80 -3.60 14.92
CA PRO A 30 -8.09 -2.35 15.15
C PRO A 30 -7.10 -2.46 16.32
N LEU A 31 -5.86 -2.04 16.12
CA LEU A 31 -4.78 -2.22 17.11
C LEU A 31 -5.13 -1.59 18.47
N GLY A 32 -5.65 -0.35 18.47
CA GLY A 32 -6.04 0.35 19.70
C GLY A 32 -7.24 -0.23 20.44
N ALA A 33 -7.98 -1.17 19.83
CA ALA A 33 -9.15 -1.84 20.43
C ALA A 33 -8.90 -3.33 20.74
N ALA A 34 -7.72 -3.85 20.41
CA ALA A 34 -7.41 -5.26 20.54
C ALA A 34 -7.19 -5.65 22.01
N ASP A 35 -7.90 -6.69 22.45
CA ASP A 35 -7.58 -7.43 23.69
C ASP A 35 -6.75 -8.66 23.31
N PRO A 36 -5.44 -8.70 23.64
CA PRO A 36 -4.57 -9.81 23.29
C PRO A 36 -5.07 -11.18 23.76
N ALA A 37 -5.83 -11.24 24.86
CA ALA A 37 -6.38 -12.48 25.38
C ALA A 37 -7.58 -13.01 24.58
N ARG A 38 -8.16 -12.20 23.68
CA ARG A 38 -9.38 -12.51 22.92
C ARG A 38 -9.18 -12.46 21.41
N LEU A 39 -7.95 -12.23 20.94
CA LEU A 39 -7.65 -12.20 19.51
C LEU A 39 -7.78 -13.60 18.90
N PRO A 40 -8.52 -13.75 17.79
CA PRO A 40 -8.46 -14.95 16.97
C PRO A 40 -7.01 -15.24 16.54
N ALA A 41 -6.65 -16.52 16.46
CA ALA A 41 -5.27 -16.93 16.17
C ALA A 41 -4.76 -16.48 14.79
N ASP A 42 -5.67 -16.25 13.83
CA ASP A 42 -5.39 -15.81 12.47
C ASP A 42 -5.74 -14.34 12.22
N ALA A 43 -6.07 -13.58 13.28
CA ALA A 43 -6.44 -12.18 13.17
C ALA A 43 -5.25 -11.32 12.72
N VAL A 44 -5.55 -10.36 11.84
CA VAL A 44 -4.61 -9.30 11.48
C VAL A 44 -4.92 -8.08 12.34
N LEU A 45 -3.92 -7.58 13.06
CA LEU A 45 -4.06 -6.31 13.76
C LEU A 45 -3.81 -5.18 12.77
N CYS A 46 -4.68 -4.18 12.76
CA CYS A 46 -4.62 -3.06 11.84
C CYS A 46 -4.50 -1.76 12.63
N ASP A 47 -3.41 -1.04 12.45
CA ASP A 47 -3.29 0.33 12.92
C ASP A 47 -3.53 1.31 11.78
N VAL A 48 -4.27 2.38 12.07
CA VAL A 48 -4.67 3.38 11.10
C VAL A 48 -4.53 4.75 11.76
N TRP A 49 -3.64 5.56 11.20
CA TRP A 49 -3.46 6.95 11.62
C TRP A 49 -3.35 7.86 10.41
N HIS A 50 -3.25 9.15 10.68
CA HIS A 50 -3.18 10.15 9.62
C HIS A 50 -1.93 11.01 9.70
N THR A 51 -1.41 11.36 8.54
CA THR A 51 -0.33 12.33 8.35
C THR A 51 -0.78 13.42 7.35
N SER A 52 0.13 14.29 6.95
CA SER A 52 -0.06 15.29 5.91
C SER A 52 0.24 14.74 4.50
N GLY A 53 0.03 15.54 3.46
CA GLY A 53 0.29 15.17 2.07
C GLY A 53 -0.93 14.60 1.32
N ASP A 54 -0.66 14.09 0.12
CA ASP A 54 -1.68 13.59 -0.81
C ASP A 54 -2.20 12.20 -0.43
N PHE A 55 -1.44 11.45 0.37
CA PHE A 55 -1.80 10.11 0.87
C PHE A 55 -1.89 10.10 2.41
N PRO A 56 -2.87 10.82 2.99
CA PRO A 56 -2.86 11.17 4.40
C PRO A 56 -3.25 10.02 5.34
N THR A 57 -3.77 8.88 4.86
CA THR A 57 -4.07 7.75 5.73
C THR A 57 -3.00 6.69 5.63
N ILE A 58 -2.34 6.38 6.74
CA ILE A 58 -1.36 5.31 6.84
C ILE A 58 -2.02 4.10 7.47
N VAL A 59 -1.70 2.92 6.96
CA VAL A 59 -2.23 1.65 7.40
C VAL A 59 -1.07 0.70 7.65
N GLU A 60 -0.97 0.19 8.87
CA GLU A 60 -0.06 -0.90 9.21
C GLU A 60 -0.81 -2.15 9.60
N CYS A 61 -0.39 -3.29 9.06
CA CYS A 61 -0.94 -4.59 9.40
C CYS A 61 0.10 -5.47 10.06
N TYR A 62 -0.22 -5.97 11.24
CA TYR A 62 0.59 -6.89 12.03
C TYR A 62 -0.01 -8.30 11.98
N GLY A 63 0.86 -9.29 11.81
CA GLY A 63 0.45 -10.67 11.58
C GLY A 63 -0.25 -10.93 10.23
N PRO A 64 0.13 -10.26 9.12
CA PRO A 64 -0.50 -10.54 7.84
C PRO A 64 -0.27 -12.00 7.40
N PRO A 65 -1.17 -12.57 6.56
CA PRO A 65 -0.99 -13.93 6.03
C PRO A 65 0.33 -14.12 5.30
N THR A 66 0.94 -15.29 5.50
CA THR A 66 2.10 -15.71 4.72
C THR A 66 1.69 -16.11 3.30
N GLY A 67 2.59 -15.90 2.33
CA GLY A 67 2.38 -16.30 0.94
C GLY A 67 1.39 -15.44 0.15
N ILE A 68 0.81 -14.38 0.74
CA ILE A 68 -0.02 -13.42 0.03
C ILE A 68 0.80 -12.14 -0.21
N PRO A 69 0.95 -11.67 -1.45
CA PRO A 69 1.63 -10.40 -1.71
C PRO A 69 0.85 -9.21 -1.18
N GLU A 70 1.52 -8.34 -0.42
CA GLU A 70 0.94 -7.10 0.11
C GLU A 70 0.32 -6.25 -1.00
N SER A 71 1.03 -6.08 -2.11
CA SER A 71 0.57 -5.28 -3.26
C SER A 71 -0.74 -5.80 -3.85
N ALA A 72 -0.97 -7.12 -3.87
CA ALA A 72 -2.21 -7.71 -4.37
C ALA A 72 -3.39 -7.38 -3.45
N VAL A 73 -3.17 -7.43 -2.13
CA VAL A 73 -4.17 -7.04 -1.12
C VAL A 73 -4.48 -5.55 -1.24
N VAL A 74 -3.45 -4.70 -1.30
CA VAL A 74 -3.62 -3.24 -1.42
C VAL A 74 -4.37 -2.87 -2.70
N ALA A 75 -4.10 -3.52 -3.83
CA ALA A 75 -4.85 -3.32 -5.06
C ALA A 75 -6.35 -3.71 -4.93
N ALA A 76 -6.64 -4.82 -4.25
CA ALA A 76 -8.02 -5.25 -3.98
C ALA A 76 -8.74 -4.31 -3.00
N VAL A 77 -8.01 -3.72 -2.04
CA VAL A 77 -8.53 -2.71 -1.10
C VAL A 77 -8.78 -1.39 -1.82
N ALA A 78 -7.84 -0.90 -2.62
CA ALA A 78 -7.98 0.32 -3.44
C ALA A 78 -9.25 0.28 -4.29
N ARG A 79 -9.49 -0.87 -4.95
CA ARG A 79 -10.71 -1.11 -5.74
C ARG A 79 -11.99 -1.04 -4.92
N ARG A 80 -12.00 -1.62 -3.72
CA ARG A 80 -13.18 -1.61 -2.83
C ARG A 80 -13.42 -0.27 -2.16
N LEU A 81 -12.36 0.47 -1.83
CA LEU A 81 -12.47 1.80 -1.26
C LEU A 81 -12.84 2.86 -2.29
N GLY A 82 -12.47 2.66 -3.56
CA GLY A 82 -12.59 3.67 -4.61
C GLY A 82 -11.49 4.74 -4.53
N HIS A 83 -10.36 4.41 -3.92
CA HIS A 83 -9.27 5.33 -3.59
C HIS A 83 -7.93 4.79 -4.07
N ARG A 84 -6.99 5.69 -4.38
CA ARG A 84 -5.63 5.29 -4.73
C ARG A 84 -4.86 4.94 -3.47
N CYS A 85 -4.00 3.93 -3.55
CA CYS A 85 -3.16 3.53 -2.43
C CYS A 85 -1.68 3.43 -2.85
N LEU A 86 -0.75 3.87 -2.00
CA LEU A 86 0.69 3.65 -2.19
C LEU A 86 1.15 2.49 -1.32
N VAL A 87 1.92 1.58 -1.90
CA VAL A 87 2.59 0.48 -1.19
C VAL A 87 4.04 0.42 -1.63
N ALA A 88 4.95 0.03 -0.75
CA ALA A 88 6.37 -0.08 -1.08
C ALA A 88 6.58 -1.05 -2.26
N ASP A 89 7.57 -0.73 -3.10
CA ASP A 89 8.05 -1.64 -4.15
C ASP A 89 9.28 -2.44 -3.68
N ASP A 90 9.98 -3.09 -4.62
CA ASP A 90 11.16 -3.90 -4.35
C ASP A 90 12.50 -3.12 -4.40
N THR A 91 12.47 -1.81 -4.60
CA THR A 91 13.68 -0.99 -4.78
C THR A 91 14.30 -0.48 -3.48
N LEU A 92 13.57 -0.57 -2.36
CA LEU A 92 13.92 0.04 -1.07
C LEU A 92 14.11 1.57 -1.12
N ASN A 93 13.77 2.21 -2.25
CA ASN A 93 13.84 3.65 -2.39
C ASN A 93 12.58 4.29 -1.79
N PRO A 94 12.69 5.12 -0.73
CA PRO A 94 11.51 5.72 -0.09
C PRO A 94 10.71 6.62 -1.04
N GLY A 95 11.32 7.15 -2.10
CA GLY A 95 10.64 7.97 -3.10
C GLY A 95 9.99 7.17 -4.24
N ARG A 96 9.97 5.83 -4.18
CA ARG A 96 9.39 4.97 -5.22
C ARG A 96 8.49 3.90 -4.60
N HIS A 97 7.30 3.80 -5.16
CA HIS A 97 6.21 2.97 -4.65
C HIS A 97 5.46 2.32 -5.81
N LEU A 98 4.58 1.38 -5.50
CA LEU A 98 3.48 1.02 -6.38
C LEU A 98 2.26 1.85 -6.02
N LEU A 99 1.64 2.44 -7.05
CA LEU A 99 0.36 3.08 -6.94
C LEU A 99 -0.72 2.10 -7.38
N ALA A 100 -1.52 1.65 -6.41
CA ALA A 100 -2.76 0.94 -6.63
C ALA A 100 -3.86 1.93 -7.03
N MET A 101 -4.48 1.73 -8.18
CA MET A 101 -5.56 2.56 -8.70
C MET A 101 -6.93 2.00 -8.27
N PRO A 102 -8.00 2.83 -8.29
CA PRO A 102 -9.36 2.38 -7.96
C PRO A 102 -9.93 1.28 -8.86
N ASP A 103 -9.33 1.00 -10.01
CA ASP A 103 -9.68 -0.14 -10.87
C ASP A 103 -8.97 -1.45 -10.45
N GLY A 104 -8.07 -1.38 -9.47
CA GLY A 104 -7.26 -2.52 -8.99
C GLY A 104 -6.00 -2.79 -9.82
N THR A 105 -5.60 -1.87 -10.70
CA THR A 105 -4.30 -1.90 -11.35
C THR A 105 -3.20 -1.35 -10.44
N LEU A 106 -1.98 -1.81 -10.65
CA LEU A 106 -0.76 -1.36 -9.99
C LEU A 106 0.22 -0.84 -11.02
N ARG A 107 0.91 0.26 -10.69
CA ARG A 107 2.00 0.80 -11.50
C ARG A 107 3.11 1.39 -10.63
N PRO A 108 4.38 1.33 -11.03
CA PRO A 108 5.45 2.02 -10.31
C PRO A 108 5.27 3.54 -10.42
N THR A 109 5.47 4.24 -9.31
CA THR A 109 5.18 5.67 -9.14
C THR A 109 6.22 6.29 -8.22
N HIS A 110 6.73 7.45 -8.61
CA HIS A 110 7.59 8.27 -7.77
C HIS A 110 6.76 9.28 -6.97
N VAL A 111 7.15 9.50 -5.72
CA VAL A 111 6.55 10.48 -4.82
C VAL A 111 7.64 11.33 -4.19
N ASP A 112 7.28 12.55 -3.81
CA ASP A 112 8.09 13.34 -2.91
C ASP A 112 7.77 12.92 -1.47
N VAL A 113 8.81 12.71 -0.66
CA VAL A 113 8.71 12.28 0.73
C VAL A 113 9.23 13.40 1.62
N ALA A 114 8.45 13.78 2.63
CA ALA A 114 8.88 14.69 3.68
C ALA A 114 8.66 14.03 5.04
N ASP A 115 9.71 14.00 5.86
CA ASP A 115 9.57 13.57 7.25
C ASP A 115 8.79 14.62 8.04
N THR A 116 7.79 14.17 8.79
CA THR A 116 6.98 15.01 9.68
C THR A 116 6.90 14.36 11.06
N ASP A 117 6.46 15.12 12.05
CA ASP A 117 6.26 14.61 13.42
C ASP A 117 5.23 13.46 13.46
N ASP A 118 4.32 13.40 12.47
CA ASP A 118 3.27 12.37 12.33
C ASP A 118 3.67 11.23 11.37
N GLY A 119 4.94 11.18 10.95
CA GLY A 119 5.48 10.21 9.99
C GLY A 119 5.67 10.77 8.58
N ALA A 120 6.14 9.93 7.66
CA ALA A 120 6.46 10.34 6.29
C ALA A 120 5.22 10.79 5.50
N ALA A 121 5.23 12.04 5.04
CA ALA A 121 4.21 12.59 4.18
C ALA A 121 4.56 12.35 2.71
N HIS A 122 3.61 11.81 1.95
CA HIS A 122 3.78 11.52 0.51
C HIS A 122 3.01 12.54 -0.32
N SER A 123 3.65 13.06 -1.36
CA SER A 123 3.03 14.02 -2.28
C SER A 123 3.53 13.88 -3.71
N ASN A 124 2.88 14.57 -4.65
CA ASN A 124 3.35 14.72 -6.02
C ASN A 124 3.61 13.38 -6.73
N ALA A 125 2.63 12.48 -6.64
CA ALA A 125 2.68 11.17 -7.27
C ALA A 125 2.78 11.31 -8.80
N ARG A 126 3.89 10.81 -9.36
CA ARG A 126 4.19 10.84 -10.80
C ARG A 126 4.52 9.43 -11.26
N PRO A 127 3.90 8.94 -12.34
CA PRO A 127 4.25 7.64 -12.89
C PRO A 127 5.75 7.46 -13.15
N CYS A 128 6.27 6.29 -12.80
CA CYS A 128 7.59 5.86 -13.26
C CYS A 128 7.47 5.43 -14.73
N THR A 129 8.10 6.18 -15.64
CA THR A 129 7.94 6.01 -17.09
C THR A 129 9.25 6.24 -17.83
N ILE A 130 9.52 5.47 -18.89
CA ILE A 130 10.67 5.69 -19.77
C ILE A 130 10.57 7.02 -20.53
N ALA A 131 9.43 7.73 -20.52
CA ALA A 131 9.38 9.08 -21.06
C ALA A 131 10.21 10.07 -20.22
N THR A 132 10.40 9.81 -18.93
CA THR A 132 11.15 10.65 -18.00
C THR A 132 12.63 10.26 -17.99
N GLN A 133 13.52 11.23 -18.23
CA GLN A 133 14.97 10.98 -18.27
C GLN A 133 15.49 10.29 -17.00
N ARG A 134 15.07 10.77 -15.82
CA ARG A 134 15.42 10.18 -14.52
C ARG A 134 15.09 8.68 -14.44
N CYS A 135 13.91 8.28 -14.90
CA CYS A 135 13.48 6.87 -14.85
C CYS A 135 14.21 6.01 -15.89
N ARG A 136 14.52 6.56 -17.08
CA ARG A 136 15.32 5.85 -18.10
C ARG A 136 16.73 5.54 -17.63
N GLU A 137 17.37 6.49 -16.97
CA GLU A 137 18.78 6.42 -16.58
C GLU A 137 18.98 5.74 -15.22
N SER A 138 17.94 5.71 -14.37
CA SER A 138 17.97 5.07 -13.06
C SER A 138 18.14 3.55 -13.17
N GLU A 139 19.23 3.03 -12.62
CA GLU A 139 19.47 1.59 -12.52
C GLU A 139 18.47 0.92 -11.56
N GLU A 140 18.14 1.57 -10.44
CA GLU A 140 17.11 1.10 -9.49
C GLU A 140 15.76 0.86 -10.18
N CYS A 141 15.31 1.80 -11.03
CA CYS A 141 14.06 1.64 -11.75
C CYS A 141 14.11 0.47 -12.74
N ARG A 142 15.24 0.26 -13.42
CA ARG A 142 15.40 -0.78 -14.44
C ARG A 142 15.63 -2.18 -13.87
N GLN A 143 16.16 -2.31 -12.66
CA GLN A 143 16.40 -3.60 -12.01
C GLN A 143 15.22 -4.08 -11.16
N SER A 144 14.30 -3.17 -10.82
CA SER A 144 13.03 -3.51 -10.18
C SER A 144 12.22 -4.47 -11.04
N ARG A 145 11.55 -5.46 -10.42
CA ARG A 145 10.52 -6.26 -11.11
C ARG A 145 9.34 -5.42 -11.59
N TRP A 146 9.22 -4.21 -11.07
CA TRP A 146 8.25 -3.19 -11.45
C TRP A 146 8.92 -2.17 -12.35
N GLU A 147 9.35 -2.59 -13.54
CA GLU A 147 10.00 -1.71 -14.51
C GLU A 147 9.12 -0.51 -14.89
N PRO A 148 9.70 0.62 -15.33
CA PRO A 148 8.92 1.78 -15.77
C PRO A 148 7.85 1.41 -16.80
N ASP A 149 6.71 2.09 -16.75
CA ASP A 149 5.51 1.84 -17.59
C ASP A 149 4.82 0.48 -17.39
N LEU A 150 5.34 -0.41 -16.52
CA LEU A 150 4.64 -1.63 -16.19
C LEU A 150 3.30 -1.34 -15.49
N ILE A 151 2.23 -1.95 -16.00
CA ILE A 151 0.91 -1.93 -15.40
C ILE A 151 0.47 -3.38 -15.20
N VAL A 152 0.11 -3.73 -13.97
CA VAL A 152 -0.27 -5.09 -13.58
C VAL A 152 -1.64 -5.06 -12.91
N THR A 153 -2.45 -6.10 -13.08
CA THR A 153 -3.71 -6.24 -12.34
C THR A 153 -3.51 -7.07 -11.08
N ALA A 154 -4.37 -6.89 -10.07
CA ALA A 154 -4.33 -7.72 -8.87
C ALA A 154 -4.37 -9.24 -9.16
N SER A 155 -5.02 -9.66 -10.26
CA SER A 155 -5.12 -11.06 -10.67
C SER A 155 -3.79 -11.66 -11.16
N ASP A 156 -2.91 -10.83 -11.72
CA ASP A 156 -1.60 -11.28 -12.21
C ASP A 156 -0.64 -11.58 -11.05
N LEU A 157 -0.89 -11.00 -9.87
CA LEU A 157 -0.03 -11.16 -8.68
C LEU A 157 -0.33 -12.40 -7.84
N THR A 158 -1.50 -13.02 -8.00
CA THR A 158 -1.87 -14.23 -7.27
C THR A 158 -1.60 -15.51 -8.05
N ALA A 159 -1.12 -15.39 -9.30
CA ALA A 159 -0.83 -16.52 -10.20
C ALA A 159 0.65 -16.89 -10.29
N ALA A 160 1.52 -16.19 -9.55
CA ALA A 160 2.97 -16.40 -9.49
C ALA A 160 3.39 -17.00 -8.14
#